data_AF-A0A518HB50-F1
#
_entry.id   AF-A0A518HB50-F1
#
_cell.length_a   1.000
_cell.length_b   1.000
_cell.length_c   1.000
_cell.angle_alpha   90.00
_cell.angle_beta   90.00
_cell.angle_gamma   90.00
#
_symmetry.space_group_name_H-M   'P 1'
#
loop_
_entity.id
_entity.type
_entity.pdbx_description
1 polymer ?
#
loop_
_entity_poly.entity_id
_entity_poly.type
_entity_poly.pdbx_seq_one_letter_code
_entity_poly.pdbx_strand_id
1 'polypeptide(L)'
;MLTGFRYLGPLLVTAASLPVVLATVPQGLDRLASMPTGVRLELTRRLDRFDLLPDDRQRQIRELDDALNRLDPDERRRHLDLMRRFGAWYRGLDERARAELDAAPAADRLRLVERMLAPAGVPESPGLEPALWVRADAFNPVPLYDASALLRVWAGLDADGRRAVDAARSFDGKLETLRGLGRAGGIEPAPAVRREFERILQAQLGQGLRRFRELFDEQDRPPRAPVEPGGAVAWLLDAFGSTRSRPPGPAASRLASARLAALRLAELDYLRGLRGRPGSGPPADRADLSSFEARLPDWYRGTLDLLPPEVARLRLRGLRELALGDPELERWLSSAPSPPGTSPASNAPGGGRPAPGTAF
;
A
#
# COMPACT_ATOMS: atom_id res chain seq x y z
N MET A 1 71.14 -38.77 32.54
CA MET A 1 71.03 -37.89 33.72
C MET A 1 71.43 -36.48 33.30
N LEU A 2 70.61 -35.49 33.69
CA LEU A 2 70.97 -34.09 33.96
C LEU A 2 71.46 -33.24 32.76
N THR A 3 70.55 -32.45 32.16
CA THR A 3 70.34 -30.98 32.37
C THR A 3 71.32 -30.07 31.61
N GLY A 4 70.74 -29.22 30.75
CA GLY A 4 71.45 -28.12 30.07
C GLY A 4 70.48 -27.14 29.42
N PHE A 5 69.82 -26.34 30.26
CA PHE A 5 68.90 -25.23 29.97
C PHE A 5 69.62 -24.05 29.27
N ARG A 6 69.05 -23.52 28.17
CA ARG A 6 69.21 -22.16 27.55
C ARG A 6 68.63 -22.28 26.12
N TYR A 7 67.48 -21.73 25.74
CA TYR A 7 67.03 -20.35 25.84
C TYR A 7 65.50 -20.26 25.97
N LEU A 8 65.09 -19.51 26.99
CA LEU A 8 63.79 -18.88 27.14
C LEU A 8 63.86 -17.55 26.38
N GLY A 9 63.07 -17.41 25.33
CA GLY A 9 62.74 -16.14 24.68
C GLY A 9 61.22 -16.10 24.51
N PRO A 10 60.48 -15.27 25.25
CA PRO A 10 59.03 -15.33 25.30
C PRO A 10 58.42 -14.66 24.07
N LEU A 11 57.68 -15.42 23.26
CA LEU A 11 56.61 -14.86 22.42
C LEU A 11 55.41 -14.52 23.33
N LEU A 12 55.60 -13.49 24.16
CA LEU A 12 54.50 -12.67 24.66
C LEU A 12 54.08 -11.76 23.50
N VAL A 13 53.31 -12.32 22.57
CA VAL A 13 52.53 -11.49 21.64
C VAL A 13 51.43 -10.84 22.47
N THR A 14 51.66 -9.55 22.66
CA THR A 14 50.84 -8.55 23.32
C THR A 14 49.34 -8.70 23.02
N ALA A 15 48.55 -8.87 24.07
CA ALA A 15 47.09 -8.73 24.10
C ALA A 15 46.60 -7.28 23.85
N ALA A 16 47.42 -6.44 23.19
CA ALA A 16 47.19 -5.01 23.01
C ALA A 16 46.70 -4.62 21.60
N SER A 17 46.54 -5.58 20.68
CA SER A 17 46.00 -5.32 19.33
C SER A 17 44.50 -5.61 19.18
N LEU A 18 43.84 -6.16 20.20
CA LEU A 18 42.39 -6.40 20.21
C LEU A 18 41.47 -5.16 20.32
N PRO A 19 41.89 -3.97 20.83
CA PRO A 19 40.96 -2.84 20.92
C PRO A 19 40.68 -2.15 19.58
N VAL A 20 41.57 -2.23 18.60
CA VAL A 20 41.43 -1.46 17.35
C VAL A 20 40.49 -2.12 16.35
N VAL A 21 40.27 -3.44 16.44
CA VAL A 21 39.29 -4.16 15.60
C VAL A 21 37.85 -4.00 16.12
N LEU A 22 37.67 -3.59 17.39
CA LEU A 22 36.34 -3.36 17.99
C LEU A 22 35.79 -1.95 17.79
N ALA A 23 36.61 -0.96 17.40
CA ALA A 23 36.16 0.43 17.23
C ALA A 23 35.43 0.69 15.89
N THR A 24 35.45 -0.25 14.96
CA THR A 24 34.70 -0.22 13.68
C THR A 24 33.60 -1.27 13.64
N VAL A 25 33.12 -1.70 14.80
CA VAL A 25 31.95 -2.57 14.88
C VAL A 25 30.71 -1.68 14.72
N PRO A 26 30.04 -1.72 13.56
CA PRO A 26 29.15 -0.64 13.13
C PRO A 26 27.84 -0.66 13.93
N GLN A 27 27.08 0.43 13.86
CA GLN A 27 25.70 0.63 14.37
C GLN A 27 24.74 -0.58 14.24
N GLY A 28 25.06 -1.56 13.40
CA GLY A 28 24.37 -2.84 13.29
C GLY A 28 24.43 -3.72 14.54
N LEU A 29 25.51 -3.71 15.34
CA LEU A 29 25.57 -4.55 16.54
C LEU A 29 24.70 -4.02 17.68
N ASP A 30 24.62 -2.71 17.88
CA ASP A 30 23.69 -2.12 18.87
C ASP A 30 22.25 -2.43 18.49
N ARG A 31 21.94 -2.36 17.19
CA ARG A 31 20.64 -2.75 16.65
C ARG A 31 20.35 -4.23 16.91
N LEU A 32 21.30 -5.12 16.62
CA LEU A 32 21.18 -6.55 16.92
C LEU A 32 21.01 -6.82 18.42
N ALA A 33 21.79 -6.17 19.28
CA ALA A 33 21.74 -6.33 20.74
C ALA A 33 20.39 -5.88 21.32
N SER A 34 19.79 -4.83 20.74
CA SER A 34 18.47 -4.32 21.11
C SER A 34 17.29 -5.19 20.64
N MET A 35 17.51 -6.18 19.76
CA MET A 35 16.44 -7.05 19.27
C MET A 35 16.04 -8.12 20.28
N PRO A 36 14.75 -8.50 20.36
CA PRO A 36 14.32 -9.65 21.15
C PRO A 36 15.07 -10.93 20.74
N THR A 37 15.40 -11.78 21.70
CA THR A 37 16.15 -13.03 21.47
C THR A 37 15.53 -13.93 20.41
N GLY A 38 14.19 -14.04 20.36
CA GLY A 38 13.50 -14.82 19.33
C GLY A 38 13.75 -14.30 17.90
N VAL A 39 13.84 -12.98 17.73
CA VAL A 39 14.15 -12.36 16.43
C VAL A 39 15.61 -12.59 16.06
N ARG A 40 16.53 -12.48 17.03
CA ARG A 40 17.96 -12.77 16.80
C ARG A 40 18.18 -14.22 16.34
N LEU A 41 17.56 -15.19 17.03
CA LEU A 41 17.66 -16.60 16.64
C LEU A 41 17.11 -16.86 15.23
N GLU A 42 16.00 -16.22 14.87
CA GLU A 42 15.45 -16.33 13.52
C GLU A 42 16.37 -15.70 12.46
N LEU A 43 17.02 -14.57 12.77
CA LEU A 43 18.04 -13.98 11.89
C LEU A 43 19.25 -14.90 11.72
N THR A 44 19.75 -15.50 12.81
CA THR A 44 20.83 -16.49 12.75
C THR A 44 20.46 -17.66 11.83
N ARG A 45 19.28 -18.27 12.02
CA ARG A 45 18.82 -19.37 11.13
C ARG A 45 18.67 -18.96 9.66
N ARG A 46 18.36 -17.69 9.39
CA ARG A 46 18.28 -17.18 8.02
C ARG A 46 19.68 -16.98 7.43
N LEU A 47 20.63 -16.53 8.24
CA LEU A 47 22.03 -16.41 7.84
C LEU A 47 22.64 -17.79 7.59
N ASP A 48 22.40 -18.76 8.46
CA ASP A 48 22.86 -20.15 8.26
C ASP A 48 22.30 -20.72 6.94
N ARG A 49 21.01 -20.50 6.65
CA ARG A 49 20.42 -20.92 5.36
C ARG A 49 21.02 -20.20 4.16
N PHE A 50 21.42 -18.94 4.32
CA PHE A 50 22.08 -18.18 3.27
C PHE A 50 23.49 -18.71 3.01
N ASP A 51 24.24 -19.05 4.05
CA ASP A 51 25.60 -19.59 3.95
C ASP A 51 25.63 -21.02 3.37
N LEU A 52 24.50 -21.73 3.41
CA LEU A 52 24.32 -23.02 2.73
C LEU A 52 24.04 -22.89 1.21
N LEU A 53 23.82 -21.68 0.69
CA LEU A 53 23.63 -21.48 -0.75
C LEU A 53 24.95 -21.63 -1.52
N PRO A 54 24.92 -22.04 -2.80
CA PRO A 54 26.10 -21.99 -3.66
C PRO A 54 26.74 -20.60 -3.74
N ASP A 55 28.07 -20.52 -3.85
CA ASP A 55 28.82 -19.25 -3.81
C ASP A 55 28.38 -18.25 -4.88
N ASP A 56 28.01 -18.70 -6.08
CA ASP A 56 27.47 -17.85 -7.14
C ASP A 56 26.15 -17.21 -6.74
N ARG A 57 25.27 -17.96 -6.06
CA ARG A 57 24.00 -17.45 -5.53
C ARG A 57 24.22 -16.48 -4.37
N GLN A 58 25.14 -16.79 -3.46
CA GLN A 58 25.50 -15.85 -2.39
C GLN A 58 26.00 -14.53 -2.95
N ARG A 59 26.89 -14.56 -3.96
CA ARG A 59 27.37 -13.35 -4.64
C ARG A 59 26.25 -12.56 -5.29
N GLN A 60 25.37 -13.20 -6.05
CA GLN A 60 24.21 -12.54 -6.68
C GLN A 60 23.32 -11.83 -5.65
N ILE A 61 23.07 -12.46 -4.49
CA ILE A 61 22.25 -11.86 -3.44
C ILE A 61 22.95 -10.67 -2.79
N ARG A 62 24.27 -10.76 -2.54
CA ARG A 62 25.06 -9.64 -1.98
C ARG A 62 25.10 -8.46 -2.95
N GLU A 63 25.31 -8.72 -4.25
CA GLU A 63 25.26 -7.68 -5.29
C GLU A 63 23.89 -7.00 -5.37
N LEU A 64 22.80 -7.76 -5.20
CA LEU A 64 21.45 -7.21 -5.15
C LEU A 64 21.24 -6.35 -3.89
N ASP A 65 21.69 -6.80 -2.72
CA ASP A 65 21.59 -6.02 -1.48
C ASP A 65 22.38 -4.70 -1.60
N ASP A 66 23.60 -4.75 -2.14
CA ASP A 66 24.41 -3.56 -2.43
C ASP A 66 23.72 -2.62 -3.40
N ALA A 67 23.13 -3.13 -4.49
CA ALA A 67 22.38 -2.33 -5.44
C ALA A 67 21.17 -1.64 -4.77
N LEU A 68 20.42 -2.36 -3.94
CA LEU A 68 19.29 -1.81 -3.19
C LEU A 68 19.72 -0.74 -2.18
N ASN A 69 20.88 -0.90 -1.54
CA ASN A 69 21.41 0.05 -0.57
C ASN A 69 21.92 1.35 -1.21
N ARG A 70 22.20 1.35 -2.53
CA ARG A 70 22.57 2.56 -3.29
C ARG A 70 21.37 3.40 -3.75
N LEU A 71 20.16 2.84 -3.72
CA LEU A 71 18.95 3.56 -4.09
C LEU A 71 18.60 4.62 -3.03
N ASP A 72 17.88 5.66 -3.46
CA ASP A 72 17.25 6.60 -2.53
C ASP A 72 16.34 5.85 -1.52
N PRO A 73 16.23 6.27 -0.24
CA PRO A 73 15.46 5.56 0.76
C PRO A 73 14.01 5.25 0.37
N ASP A 74 13.33 6.15 -0.34
CA ASP A 74 11.95 5.93 -0.79
C ASP A 74 11.88 4.91 -1.93
N GLU A 75 12.85 4.94 -2.84
CA GLU A 75 12.94 3.98 -3.94
C GLU A 75 13.34 2.59 -3.47
N ARG A 76 14.28 2.51 -2.53
CA ARG A 76 14.66 1.26 -1.84
C ARG A 76 13.44 0.65 -1.15
N ARG A 77 12.64 1.47 -0.46
CA ARG A 77 11.39 1.00 0.19
C ARG A 77 10.42 0.42 -0.85
N ARG A 78 10.23 1.09 -1.99
CA ARG A 78 9.37 0.59 -3.09
C ARG A 78 9.85 -0.76 -3.64
N HIS A 79 11.15 -0.91 -3.87
CA HIS A 79 11.74 -2.17 -4.35
C HIS A 79 11.61 -3.32 -3.35
N LEU A 80 11.93 -3.08 -2.08
CA LEU A 80 11.79 -4.10 -1.03
C LEU A 80 10.33 -4.56 -0.87
N ASP A 81 9.38 -3.64 -1.00
CA ASP A 81 7.96 -3.99 -0.98
C ASP A 81 7.55 -4.82 -2.20
N LEU A 82 8.05 -4.51 -3.40
CA LEU A 82 7.84 -5.33 -4.60
C LEU A 82 8.43 -6.75 -4.43
N MET A 83 9.65 -6.88 -3.91
CA MET A 83 10.27 -8.19 -3.66
C MET A 83 9.47 -9.02 -2.65
N ARG A 84 8.97 -8.38 -1.57
CA ARG A 84 8.12 -9.05 -0.58
C ARG A 84 6.82 -9.56 -1.21
N ARG A 85 6.18 -8.76 -2.05
CA ARG A 85 4.98 -9.13 -2.82
C ARG A 85 5.23 -10.32 -3.73
N PHE A 86 6.29 -10.25 -4.53
CA PHE A 86 6.68 -11.32 -5.44
C PHE A 86 6.93 -12.62 -4.67
N GLY A 87 7.69 -12.55 -3.56
CA GLY A 87 7.95 -13.73 -2.72
C GLY A 87 6.69 -14.33 -2.10
N ALA A 88 5.70 -13.52 -1.72
CA ALA A 88 4.43 -14.02 -1.22
C ALA A 88 3.58 -14.68 -2.31
N TRP A 89 3.53 -14.08 -3.52
CA TRP A 89 2.86 -14.68 -4.68
C TRP A 89 3.51 -15.99 -5.08
N TYR A 90 4.84 -16.02 -5.21
CA TYR A 90 5.61 -17.20 -5.59
C TYR A 90 5.39 -18.37 -4.62
N ARG A 91 5.36 -18.11 -3.31
CA ARG A 91 5.03 -19.16 -2.30
C ARG A 91 3.60 -19.67 -2.38
N GLY A 92 2.68 -18.91 -2.98
CA GLY A 92 1.30 -19.33 -3.23
C GLY A 92 1.12 -20.17 -4.49
N LEU A 93 2.14 -20.24 -5.36
CA LEU A 93 2.11 -21.09 -6.55
C LEU A 93 2.22 -22.56 -6.16
N ASP A 94 1.53 -23.41 -6.92
CA ASP A 94 1.73 -24.85 -6.82
C ASP A 94 3.16 -25.25 -7.23
N GLU A 95 3.56 -26.48 -6.87
CA GLU A 95 4.92 -26.97 -7.10
C GLU A 95 5.29 -26.99 -8.60
N ARG A 96 4.32 -27.26 -9.47
CA ARG A 96 4.53 -27.33 -10.92
C ARG A 96 4.80 -25.95 -11.49
N ALA A 97 4.01 -24.95 -11.12
CA ALA A 97 4.18 -23.57 -11.55
C ALA A 97 5.49 -22.97 -11.02
N ARG A 98 5.89 -23.29 -9.78
CA ARG A 98 7.21 -22.89 -9.25
C ARG A 98 8.36 -23.51 -10.04
N ALA A 99 8.29 -24.83 -10.29
CA ALA A 99 9.33 -25.52 -11.07
C ALA A 99 9.45 -24.97 -12.50
N GLU A 100 8.32 -24.65 -13.15
CA GLU A 100 8.32 -24.02 -14.48
C GLU A 100 9.01 -22.64 -14.44
N LEU A 101 8.71 -21.82 -13.43
CA LEU A 101 9.31 -20.50 -13.28
C LEU A 101 10.82 -20.57 -12.96
N ASP A 102 11.23 -21.51 -12.12
CA ASP A 102 12.64 -21.68 -11.74
C ASP A 102 13.48 -22.18 -12.91
N ALA A 103 12.93 -23.07 -13.73
CA ALA A 103 13.59 -23.62 -14.91
C ALA A 103 13.68 -22.61 -16.08
N ALA A 104 12.79 -21.62 -16.11
CA ALA A 104 12.79 -20.62 -17.19
C ALA A 104 14.07 -19.76 -17.18
N PRO A 105 14.68 -19.48 -18.35
CA PRO A 105 15.78 -18.53 -18.48
C PRO A 105 15.38 -17.14 -17.99
N ALA A 106 16.35 -16.36 -17.48
CA ALA A 106 16.08 -15.04 -16.89
C ALA A 106 15.31 -14.10 -17.84
N ALA A 107 15.63 -14.13 -19.15
CA ALA A 107 14.95 -13.34 -20.17
C ALA A 107 13.46 -13.72 -20.38
N ASP A 108 13.08 -14.94 -20.01
CA ASP A 108 11.74 -15.50 -20.23
C ASP A 108 10.90 -15.50 -18.95
N ARG A 109 11.54 -15.43 -17.78
CA ARG A 109 10.85 -15.42 -16.48
C ARG A 109 9.80 -14.33 -16.38
N LEU A 110 10.10 -13.11 -16.83
CA LEU A 110 9.13 -12.02 -16.82
C LEU A 110 7.89 -12.35 -17.67
N ARG A 111 8.10 -12.85 -18.89
CA ARG A 111 6.99 -13.28 -19.77
C ARG A 111 6.20 -14.43 -19.17
N LEU A 112 6.87 -15.35 -18.47
CA LEU A 112 6.21 -16.46 -17.80
C LEU A 112 5.42 -15.99 -16.57
N VAL A 113 5.98 -15.09 -15.76
CA VAL A 113 5.26 -14.41 -14.67
C VAL A 113 4.03 -13.69 -15.23
N GLU A 114 4.18 -12.94 -16.32
CA GLU A 114 3.05 -12.29 -17.00
C GLU A 114 2.00 -13.29 -17.44
N ARG A 115 2.36 -14.45 -18.00
CA ARG A 115 1.41 -15.51 -18.36
C ARG A 115 0.75 -16.18 -17.16
N MET A 116 1.48 -16.39 -16.07
CA MET A 116 0.94 -16.99 -14.84
C MET A 116 0.05 -16.00 -14.07
N LEU A 117 0.31 -14.71 -14.22
CA LEU A 117 -0.55 -13.63 -13.76
C LEU A 117 -1.69 -13.36 -14.74
N ALA A 118 -1.52 -13.70 -16.02
CA ALA A 118 -2.56 -13.61 -17.01
C ALA A 118 -3.65 -14.63 -16.64
N PRO A 119 -4.92 -14.20 -16.60
CA PRO A 119 -6.01 -15.10 -16.25
C PRO A 119 -6.04 -16.28 -17.24
N ALA A 120 -6.01 -17.50 -16.73
CA ALA A 120 -6.17 -18.71 -17.53
C ALA A 120 -7.51 -18.62 -18.28
N GLY A 121 -7.46 -18.41 -19.60
CA GLY A 121 -8.58 -18.47 -20.55
C GLY A 121 -9.91 -17.85 -20.08
N VAL A 122 -10.14 -16.56 -20.35
CA VAL A 122 -11.50 -15.99 -20.21
C VAL A 122 -11.86 -15.07 -21.39
N PRO A 123 -12.97 -15.34 -22.11
CA PRO A 123 -13.59 -14.40 -23.06
C PRO A 123 -14.01 -13.13 -22.31
N GLU A 124 -13.80 -11.95 -22.92
CA GLU A 124 -14.26 -10.63 -22.46
C GLU A 124 -14.67 -10.52 -20.97
N SER A 125 -13.65 -10.47 -20.11
CA SER A 125 -13.62 -9.84 -18.77
C SER A 125 -14.61 -10.31 -17.69
N PRO A 126 -14.20 -11.21 -16.78
CA PRO A 126 -14.51 -11.04 -15.35
C PRO A 126 -13.45 -11.60 -14.37
N GLY A 127 -13.48 -11.12 -13.12
CA GLY A 127 -12.77 -11.71 -11.96
C GLY A 127 -11.43 -11.06 -11.57
N LEU A 128 -11.47 -10.03 -10.71
CA LEU A 128 -10.28 -9.66 -9.93
C LEU A 128 -10.36 -10.50 -8.67
N GLU A 129 -9.40 -11.41 -8.48
CA GLU A 129 -9.37 -12.39 -7.39
C GLU A 129 -9.51 -11.71 -6.01
N PRO A 130 -10.22 -12.30 -5.02
CA PRO A 130 -10.30 -11.75 -3.66
C PRO A 130 -8.92 -11.51 -3.01
N ALA A 131 -7.92 -12.33 -3.36
CA ALA A 131 -6.55 -12.13 -2.91
C ALA A 131 -5.90 -10.88 -3.52
N LEU A 132 -6.22 -10.54 -4.78
CA LEU A 132 -5.76 -9.34 -5.46
C LEU A 132 -6.38 -8.07 -4.83
N TRP A 133 -7.62 -8.17 -4.34
CA TRP A 133 -8.30 -7.14 -3.55
C TRP A 133 -7.74 -6.95 -2.15
N VAL A 134 -7.56 -8.04 -1.39
CA VAL A 134 -6.91 -8.00 -0.07
C VAL A 134 -5.48 -7.47 -0.17
N ARG A 135 -4.80 -7.75 -1.29
CA ARG A 135 -3.49 -7.18 -1.62
C ARG A 135 -3.59 -5.69 -1.99
N ALA A 136 -4.49 -5.29 -2.89
CA ALA A 136 -4.67 -3.90 -3.29
C ALA A 136 -5.05 -2.97 -2.12
N ASP A 137 -5.87 -3.46 -1.18
CA ASP A 137 -6.22 -2.74 0.04
C ASP A 137 -5.05 -2.54 1.01
N ALA A 138 -4.02 -3.39 0.94
CA ALA A 138 -2.77 -3.16 1.64
C ALA A 138 -1.91 -2.05 1.00
N PHE A 139 -2.15 -1.71 -0.28
CA PHE A 139 -1.38 -0.73 -1.04
C PHE A 139 -2.00 0.65 -1.11
N ASN A 140 -3.33 0.77 -0.99
CA ASN A 140 -3.94 2.08 -0.81
C ASN A 140 -4.04 2.40 0.69
N PRO A 141 -3.38 3.42 1.23
CA PRO A 141 -3.44 3.75 2.66
C PRO A 141 -4.76 4.42 3.09
N VAL A 142 -5.59 4.89 2.17
CA VAL A 142 -6.81 5.66 2.47
C VAL A 142 -8.03 4.89 1.97
N PRO A 143 -8.98 4.47 2.81
CA PRO A 143 -10.25 3.89 2.33
C PRO A 143 -11.03 4.86 1.45
N LEU A 144 -11.85 4.36 0.52
CA LEU A 144 -12.60 5.22 -0.42
C LEU A 144 -13.52 6.22 0.29
N TYR A 145 -14.12 5.78 1.41
CA TYR A 145 -14.85 6.64 2.33
C TYR A 145 -14.02 7.84 2.79
N ASP A 146 -12.84 7.56 3.35
CA ASP A 146 -11.94 8.60 3.86
C ASP A 146 -11.40 9.48 2.73
N ALA A 147 -11.14 8.90 1.54
CA ALA A 147 -10.67 9.62 0.38
C ALA A 147 -11.65 10.71 -0.07
N SER A 148 -12.94 10.37 -0.17
CA SER A 148 -13.97 11.34 -0.55
C SER A 148 -14.11 12.48 0.48
N ALA A 149 -14.03 12.17 1.77
CA ALA A 149 -14.07 13.17 2.83
C ALA A 149 -12.85 14.10 2.78
N LEU A 150 -11.64 13.54 2.60
CA LEU A 150 -10.41 14.32 2.51
C LEU A 150 -10.36 15.19 1.24
N LEU A 151 -10.95 14.72 0.14
CA LEU A 151 -11.09 15.52 -1.08
C LEU A 151 -12.07 16.68 -0.89
N ARG A 152 -13.15 16.49 -0.13
CA ARG A 152 -14.05 17.58 0.26
C ARG A 152 -13.32 18.61 1.12
N VAL A 153 -12.51 18.17 2.08
CA VAL A 153 -11.64 19.07 2.86
C VAL A 153 -10.73 19.85 1.92
N TRP A 154 -9.99 19.16 1.06
CA TRP A 154 -9.09 19.79 0.09
C TRP A 154 -9.79 20.80 -0.81
N ALA A 155 -11.00 20.49 -1.28
CA ALA A 155 -11.82 21.38 -2.08
C ALA A 155 -12.16 22.69 -1.36
N GLY A 156 -12.38 22.63 -0.04
CA GLY A 156 -12.63 23.78 0.82
C GLY A 156 -11.39 24.56 1.27
N LEU A 157 -10.17 24.06 1.00
CA LEU A 157 -8.94 24.76 1.38
C LEU A 157 -8.64 25.92 0.43
N ASP A 158 -8.21 27.04 1.02
CA ASP A 158 -7.57 28.16 0.33
C ASP A 158 -6.13 27.83 -0.08
N ALA A 159 -5.42 28.81 -0.66
CA ALA A 159 -4.06 28.63 -1.11
C ALA A 159 -3.08 28.30 0.04
N ASP A 160 -3.29 28.87 1.22
CA ASP A 160 -2.44 28.64 2.39
C ASP A 160 -2.63 27.23 2.97
N GLY A 161 -3.88 26.78 3.07
CA GLY A 161 -4.21 25.42 3.49
C GLY A 161 -3.62 24.37 2.56
N ARG A 162 -3.70 24.58 1.24
CA ARG A 162 -3.10 23.66 0.25
C ARG A 162 -1.58 23.65 0.35
N ARG A 163 -0.94 24.83 0.48
CA ARG A 163 0.51 24.94 0.73
C ARG A 163 0.93 24.19 2.00
N ALA A 164 0.15 24.28 3.07
CA ALA A 164 0.44 23.59 4.32
C ALA A 164 0.42 22.06 4.15
N VAL A 165 -0.56 21.53 3.41
CA VAL A 165 -0.62 20.11 3.08
C VAL A 165 0.57 19.70 2.21
N ASP A 166 0.92 20.48 1.20
CA ASP A 166 2.03 20.15 0.29
C ASP A 166 3.41 20.27 0.94
N ALA A 167 3.56 21.12 1.95
CA ALA A 167 4.80 21.24 2.74
C ALA A 167 5.08 20.03 3.64
N ALA A 168 4.10 19.16 3.89
CA ALA A 168 4.31 17.98 4.71
C ALA A 168 5.22 16.96 3.99
N ARG A 169 6.28 16.53 4.69
CA ARG A 169 7.37 15.70 4.13
C ARG A 169 6.97 14.25 3.84
N SER A 170 5.89 13.77 4.44
CA SER A 170 5.43 12.39 4.30
C SER A 170 3.95 12.35 3.94
N PHE A 171 3.54 11.27 3.29
CA PHE A 171 2.14 11.02 2.97
C PHE A 171 1.25 11.03 4.22
N ASP A 172 1.67 10.36 5.30
CA ASP A 172 0.94 10.39 6.57
C ASP A 172 0.84 11.81 7.15
N GLY A 173 1.90 12.60 7.01
CA GLY A 173 1.89 14.01 7.39
C GLY A 173 0.89 14.84 6.58
N LYS A 174 0.76 14.58 5.28
CA LYS A 174 -0.26 15.21 4.42
C LYS A 174 -1.67 14.86 4.91
N LEU A 175 -1.92 13.58 5.20
CA LEU A 175 -3.22 13.13 5.71
C LEU A 175 -3.56 13.71 7.08
N GLU A 176 -2.61 13.75 8.02
CA GLU A 176 -2.84 14.36 9.33
C GLU A 176 -3.09 15.86 9.21
N THR A 177 -2.39 16.55 8.32
CA THR A 177 -2.62 17.98 8.04
C THR A 177 -4.02 18.20 7.48
N LEU A 178 -4.43 17.41 6.48
CA LEU A 178 -5.79 17.45 5.93
C LEU A 178 -6.85 17.18 7.01
N ARG A 179 -6.69 16.14 7.83
CA ARG A 179 -7.62 15.85 8.93
C ARG A 179 -7.66 16.97 9.95
N GLY A 180 -6.52 17.59 10.26
CA GLY A 180 -6.42 18.74 11.14
C GLY A 180 -7.20 19.95 10.62
N LEU A 181 -7.00 20.30 9.36
CA LEU A 181 -7.69 21.40 8.68
C LEU A 181 -9.19 21.12 8.54
N GLY A 182 -9.58 19.89 8.20
CA GLY A 182 -10.98 19.47 8.14
C GLY A 182 -11.68 19.62 9.49
N ARG A 183 -11.02 19.23 10.59
CA ARG A 183 -11.54 19.44 11.96
C ARG A 183 -11.67 20.92 12.30
N ALA A 184 -10.66 21.73 11.98
CA ALA A 184 -10.69 23.16 12.26
C ALA A 184 -11.78 23.90 11.45
N GLY A 185 -12.02 23.46 10.21
CA GLY A 185 -13.07 23.99 9.34
C GLY A 185 -14.46 23.38 9.55
N GLY A 186 -14.60 22.39 10.43
CA GLY A 186 -15.87 21.67 10.62
C GLY A 186 -16.38 20.94 9.37
N ILE A 187 -15.47 20.52 8.49
CA ILE A 187 -15.81 19.87 7.22
C ILE A 187 -16.06 18.39 7.48
N GLU A 188 -17.33 17.98 7.42
CA GLU A 188 -17.74 16.58 7.56
C GLU A 188 -17.73 15.83 6.22
N PRO A 189 -17.63 14.49 6.23
CA PRO A 189 -17.89 13.68 5.05
C PRO A 189 -19.28 13.96 4.46
N ALA A 190 -19.40 13.89 3.13
CA ALA A 190 -20.67 14.13 2.47
C ALA A 190 -21.77 13.17 2.99
N PRO A 191 -22.99 13.65 3.28
CA PRO A 191 -24.08 12.80 3.76
C PRO A 191 -24.41 11.63 2.82
N ALA A 192 -24.25 11.80 1.50
CA ALA A 192 -24.46 10.72 0.54
C ALA A 192 -23.44 9.59 0.69
N VAL A 193 -22.15 9.93 0.82
CA VAL A 193 -21.08 8.95 1.07
C VAL A 193 -21.31 8.24 2.40
N ARG A 194 -21.61 9.00 3.44
CA ARG A 194 -21.95 8.48 4.77
C ARG A 194 -23.05 7.44 4.71
N ARG A 195 -24.20 7.79 4.11
CA ARG A 195 -25.34 6.87 3.98
C ARG A 195 -25.00 5.60 3.21
N GLU A 196 -24.23 5.68 2.12
CA GLU A 196 -23.88 4.49 1.34
C GLU A 196 -22.98 3.53 2.13
N PHE A 197 -21.97 4.05 2.84
CA PHE A 197 -21.10 3.23 3.68
C PHE A 197 -21.82 2.71 4.94
N GLU A 198 -22.70 3.52 5.55
CA GLU A 198 -23.59 3.07 6.64
C GLU A 198 -24.43 1.87 6.19
N ARG A 199 -25.08 1.97 5.02
CA ARG A 199 -25.91 0.91 4.46
C ARG A 199 -25.11 -0.40 4.27
N ILE A 200 -23.89 -0.31 3.73
CA ILE A 200 -23.03 -1.48 3.51
C ILE A 200 -22.58 -2.09 4.85
N LEU A 201 -22.12 -1.26 5.80
CA LEU A 201 -21.70 -1.72 7.12
C LEU A 201 -22.86 -2.33 7.92
N GLN A 202 -24.05 -1.75 7.84
CA GLN A 202 -25.26 -2.31 8.47
C GLN A 202 -25.61 -3.67 7.88
N ALA A 203 -25.56 -3.81 6.55
CA ALA A 203 -25.80 -5.09 5.89
C ALA A 203 -24.78 -6.16 6.34
N GLN A 204 -23.50 -5.78 6.44
CA GLN A 204 -22.42 -6.66 6.90
C GLN A 204 -22.58 -7.06 8.37
N LEU A 205 -22.85 -6.11 9.27
CA LEU A 205 -23.10 -6.43 10.68
C LEU A 205 -24.36 -7.29 10.86
N GLY A 206 -25.41 -7.03 10.09
CA GLY A 206 -26.61 -7.87 10.10
C GLY A 206 -26.35 -9.30 9.62
N GLN A 207 -25.42 -9.50 8.67
CA GLN A 207 -24.98 -10.84 8.28
C GLN A 207 -24.07 -11.48 9.34
N GLY A 208 -23.13 -10.71 9.90
CA GLY A 208 -22.22 -11.17 10.94
C GLY A 208 -22.94 -11.57 12.23
N LEU A 209 -23.91 -10.77 12.69
CA LEU A 209 -24.75 -11.08 13.84
C LEU A 209 -25.65 -12.30 13.59
N ARG A 210 -26.16 -12.49 12.36
CA ARG A 210 -26.90 -13.71 11.99
C ARG A 210 -26.02 -14.95 12.03
N ARG A 211 -24.83 -14.91 11.41
CA ARG A 211 -23.86 -16.02 11.48
C ARG A 211 -23.37 -16.29 12.90
N PHE A 212 -23.12 -15.25 13.67
CA PHE A 212 -22.76 -15.37 15.08
C PHE A 212 -23.89 -16.00 15.88
N ARG A 213 -25.15 -15.59 15.65
CA ARG A 213 -26.31 -16.19 16.29
C ARG A 213 -26.51 -17.65 15.87
N GLU A 214 -26.35 -17.99 14.58
CA GLU A 214 -26.39 -19.38 14.08
C GLU A 214 -25.32 -20.26 14.74
N LEU A 215 -24.10 -19.73 14.94
CA LEU A 215 -23.00 -20.42 15.64
C LEU A 215 -23.22 -20.56 17.16
N PHE A 216 -24.03 -19.70 17.77
CA PHE A 216 -24.30 -19.69 19.21
C PHE A 216 -25.66 -20.31 19.59
N ASP A 217 -26.62 -20.37 18.68
CA ASP A 217 -27.84 -21.17 18.85
C ASP A 217 -27.49 -22.68 18.82
N GLU A 218 -26.29 -23.07 18.37
CA GLU A 218 -25.68 -24.40 18.61
C GLU A 218 -25.10 -24.57 20.03
N GLN A 219 -24.89 -23.50 20.79
CA GLN A 219 -24.35 -23.53 22.15
C GLN A 219 -25.31 -22.86 23.13
N ASP A 220 -26.25 -23.62 23.69
CA ASP A 220 -27.25 -23.27 24.74
C ASP A 220 -26.81 -22.18 25.76
N ARG A 221 -26.76 -20.91 25.35
CA ARG A 221 -26.48 -19.77 26.22
C ARG A 221 -27.52 -18.68 25.97
N PRO A 222 -28.16 -18.16 27.03
CA PRO A 222 -29.15 -17.11 26.87
C PRO A 222 -28.50 -15.84 26.30
N PRO A 223 -29.18 -15.15 25.36
CA PRO A 223 -28.63 -13.97 24.71
C PRO A 223 -28.48 -12.81 25.70
N ARG A 224 -27.34 -12.12 25.64
CA ARG A 224 -27.19 -10.78 26.23
C ARG A 224 -28.09 -9.79 25.46
N ALA A 225 -28.52 -8.73 26.14
CA ALA A 225 -29.44 -7.71 25.61
C ALA A 225 -29.06 -7.24 24.19
N PRO A 226 -30.04 -7.02 23.30
CA PRO A 226 -29.80 -6.68 21.91
C PRO A 226 -29.10 -5.31 21.81
N VAL A 227 -27.95 -5.29 21.15
CA VAL A 227 -27.32 -4.04 20.68
C VAL A 227 -28.02 -3.66 19.39
N GLU A 228 -28.63 -2.47 19.35
CA GLU A 228 -29.25 -1.92 18.14
C GLU A 228 -28.19 -1.76 17.03
N PRO A 229 -28.32 -2.45 15.87
CA PRO A 229 -27.30 -2.45 14.82
C PRO A 229 -27.00 -1.06 14.23
N GLY A 230 -28.02 -0.20 14.16
CA GLY A 230 -27.90 1.15 13.61
C GLY A 230 -26.97 2.05 14.43
N GLY A 231 -27.05 1.97 15.76
CA GLY A 231 -26.22 2.77 16.66
C GLY A 231 -24.73 2.41 16.60
N ALA A 232 -24.42 1.12 16.44
CA ALA A 232 -23.03 0.66 16.35
C ALA A 232 -22.31 1.13 15.08
N VAL A 233 -23.01 1.17 13.93
CA VAL A 233 -22.44 1.65 12.66
C VAL A 233 -22.25 3.16 12.66
N ALA A 234 -23.27 3.90 13.09
CA ALA A 234 -23.19 5.35 13.21
C ALA A 234 -22.04 5.73 14.15
N TRP A 235 -21.94 5.07 15.31
CA TRP A 235 -20.82 5.24 16.22
C TRP A 235 -19.47 4.87 15.58
N LEU A 236 -19.36 3.79 14.80
CA LEU A 236 -18.09 3.40 14.16
C LEU A 236 -17.60 4.44 13.12
N LEU A 237 -18.54 5.08 12.43
CA LEU A 237 -18.24 6.18 11.50
C LEU A 237 -17.97 7.52 12.23
N ASP A 238 -18.73 7.82 13.29
CA ASP A 238 -18.66 9.07 14.05
C ASP A 238 -17.53 9.14 15.08
N ALA A 239 -17.18 8.02 15.72
CA ALA A 239 -16.18 7.93 16.78
C ALA A 239 -14.77 8.37 16.35
N PHE A 240 -14.58 8.67 15.07
CA PHE A 240 -13.32 9.13 14.51
C PHE A 240 -13.45 10.35 13.57
N GLY A 241 -14.67 10.74 13.17
CA GLY A 241 -14.94 11.99 12.46
C GLY A 241 -15.29 13.16 13.38
N SER A 242 -15.91 12.87 14.53
CA SER A 242 -16.34 13.89 15.47
C SER A 242 -15.25 14.29 16.47
N THR A 243 -15.22 15.57 16.81
CA THR A 243 -14.29 16.29 17.69
C THR A 243 -14.31 15.85 19.16
N ARG A 244 -15.07 14.81 19.52
CA ARG A 244 -15.31 14.44 20.93
C ARG A 244 -14.64 13.11 21.28
N SER A 245 -13.45 13.24 21.85
CA SER A 245 -12.81 12.25 22.73
C SER A 245 -12.22 11.00 22.05
N ARG A 246 -10.97 11.12 21.58
CA ARG A 246 -10.14 9.95 21.25
C ARG A 246 -9.82 9.21 22.56
N PRO A 247 -10.21 7.93 22.75
CA PRO A 247 -9.85 7.21 23.97
C PRO A 247 -8.32 7.11 24.07
N PRO A 248 -7.69 7.45 25.20
CA PRO A 248 -6.24 7.37 25.31
C PRO A 248 -5.77 5.90 25.29
N GLY A 249 -4.57 5.68 24.74
CA GLY A 249 -3.83 4.43 24.88
C GLY A 249 -4.24 3.28 23.92
N PRO A 250 -3.98 2.01 24.30
CA PRO A 250 -4.10 0.84 23.41
C PRO A 250 -5.54 0.52 22.97
N ALA A 251 -6.54 1.09 23.63
CA ALA A 251 -7.93 1.00 23.19
C ALA A 251 -8.17 1.78 21.89
N ALA A 252 -7.60 2.99 21.75
CA ALA A 252 -7.72 3.76 20.51
C ALA A 252 -7.10 3.07 19.31
N SER A 253 -5.94 2.43 19.48
CA SER A 253 -5.26 1.72 18.39
C SER A 253 -6.09 0.53 17.89
N ARG A 254 -6.66 -0.25 18.81
CA ARG A 254 -7.56 -1.37 18.47
C ARG A 254 -8.82 -0.90 17.75
N LEU A 255 -9.43 0.18 18.24
CA LEU A 255 -10.62 0.77 17.61
C LEU A 255 -10.33 1.35 16.22
N ALA A 256 -9.21 2.05 16.06
CA ALA A 256 -8.78 2.57 14.76
C ALA A 256 -8.52 1.44 13.75
N SER A 257 -7.89 0.35 14.21
CA SER A 257 -7.67 -0.85 13.40
C SER A 257 -8.98 -1.52 13.00
N ALA A 258 -9.93 -1.65 13.94
CA ALA A 258 -11.24 -2.23 13.67
C ALA A 258 -12.06 -1.38 12.69
N ARG A 259 -12.05 -0.06 12.83
CA ARG A 259 -12.68 0.87 11.87
C ARG A 259 -12.07 0.73 10.49
N LEU A 260 -10.75 0.75 10.40
CA LEU A 260 -10.06 0.61 9.12
C LEU A 260 -10.47 -0.71 8.45
N ALA A 261 -10.46 -1.82 9.18
CA ALA A 261 -10.91 -3.10 8.66
C ALA A 261 -12.37 -3.05 8.17
N ALA A 262 -13.28 -2.46 8.95
CA ALA A 262 -14.68 -2.33 8.58
C ALA A 262 -14.88 -1.48 7.32
N LEU A 263 -14.21 -0.32 7.21
CA LEU A 263 -14.27 0.53 6.04
C LEU A 263 -13.70 -0.13 4.79
N ARG A 264 -12.64 -0.94 4.94
CA ARG A 264 -12.09 -1.73 3.82
C ARG A 264 -13.06 -2.77 3.33
N LEU A 265 -13.69 -3.51 4.24
CA LEU A 265 -14.72 -4.47 3.85
C LEU A 265 -15.89 -3.78 3.14
N ALA A 266 -16.33 -2.63 3.66
CA ALA A 266 -17.40 -1.86 3.03
C ALA A 266 -17.00 -1.32 1.65
N GLU A 267 -15.77 -0.85 1.50
CA GLU A 267 -15.21 -0.42 0.22
C GLU A 267 -15.18 -1.57 -0.80
N LEU A 268 -14.72 -2.75 -0.39
CA LEU A 268 -14.70 -3.92 -1.26
C LEU A 268 -16.09 -4.27 -1.78
N ASP A 269 -17.10 -4.25 -0.91
CA ASP A 269 -18.48 -4.50 -1.32
C ASP A 269 -19.04 -3.40 -2.20
N TYR A 270 -18.71 -2.13 -1.91
CA TYR A 270 -19.07 -1.00 -2.75
C TYR A 270 -18.50 -1.18 -4.17
N LEU A 271 -17.21 -1.47 -4.30
CA LEU A 271 -16.53 -1.65 -5.59
C LEU A 271 -16.99 -2.91 -6.33
N ARG A 272 -17.35 -3.99 -5.62
CA ARG A 272 -18.01 -5.16 -6.21
C ARG A 272 -19.38 -4.82 -6.78
N GLY A 273 -20.20 -4.09 -6.00
CA GLY A 273 -21.51 -3.62 -6.45
C GLY A 273 -21.40 -2.72 -7.67
N LEU A 274 -20.42 -1.81 -7.67
CA LEU A 274 -20.11 -0.91 -8.78
C LEU A 274 -19.77 -1.65 -10.08
N ARG A 275 -19.07 -2.79 -9.98
CA ARG A 275 -18.76 -3.64 -11.13
C ARG A 275 -20.01 -4.29 -11.74
N GLY A 276 -20.93 -4.72 -10.89
CA GLY A 276 -22.18 -5.39 -11.30
C GLY A 276 -23.28 -4.42 -11.77
N ARG A 277 -23.17 -3.13 -11.44
CA ARG A 277 -24.12 -2.11 -11.94
C ARG A 277 -23.82 -1.83 -13.42
N PRO A 278 -24.74 -2.14 -14.36
CA PRO A 278 -24.71 -1.46 -15.66
C PRO A 278 -24.76 0.03 -15.32
N GLY A 279 -23.78 0.79 -15.80
CA GLY A 279 -23.57 2.17 -15.34
C GLY A 279 -24.90 2.91 -15.24
N SER A 280 -25.20 3.53 -14.10
CA SER A 280 -26.40 4.37 -13.91
C SER A 280 -26.31 5.70 -14.66
N GLY A 281 -25.58 5.68 -15.78
CA GLY A 281 -25.20 6.75 -16.70
C GLY A 281 -24.38 6.12 -17.83
N PRO A 282 -24.08 6.85 -18.92
CA PRO A 282 -23.16 6.35 -19.94
C PRO A 282 -21.88 5.87 -19.24
N PRO A 283 -21.32 4.70 -19.62
CA PRO A 283 -20.09 4.20 -19.00
C PRO A 283 -19.11 5.35 -19.02
N ALA A 284 -18.67 5.80 -17.83
CA ALA A 284 -17.75 6.93 -17.73
C ALA A 284 -16.60 6.62 -18.69
N ASP A 285 -16.57 7.36 -19.81
CA ASP A 285 -15.69 7.04 -20.91
C ASP A 285 -14.27 7.05 -20.36
N ARG A 286 -13.35 6.27 -20.92
CA ARG A 286 -11.96 6.30 -20.47
C ARG A 286 -11.43 7.74 -20.42
N ALA A 287 -11.83 8.56 -21.40
CA ALA A 287 -11.53 9.98 -21.45
C ALA A 287 -12.06 10.76 -20.22
N ASP A 288 -13.26 10.42 -19.77
CA ASP A 288 -13.93 11.06 -18.65
C ASP A 288 -13.30 10.70 -17.29
N LEU A 289 -12.91 9.44 -17.10
CA LEU A 289 -12.12 9.01 -15.93
C LEU A 289 -10.72 9.62 -15.93
N SER A 290 -10.04 9.72 -17.07
CA SER A 290 -8.74 10.38 -17.17
C SER A 290 -8.84 11.88 -16.91
N SER A 291 -9.87 12.56 -17.40
CA SER A 291 -10.12 13.96 -17.07
C SER A 291 -10.39 14.16 -15.57
N PHE A 292 -11.17 13.26 -14.96
CA PHE A 292 -11.41 13.28 -13.52
C PHE A 292 -10.12 13.07 -12.72
N GLU A 293 -9.34 12.05 -13.06
CA GLU A 293 -8.06 11.75 -12.42
C GLU A 293 -7.08 12.92 -12.51
N ALA A 294 -7.01 13.58 -13.68
CA ALA A 294 -6.15 14.74 -13.87
C ALA A 294 -6.46 15.89 -12.89
N ARG A 295 -7.72 16.06 -12.46
CA ARG A 295 -8.14 17.11 -11.53
C ARG A 295 -7.94 16.74 -10.05
N LEU A 296 -7.59 15.48 -9.76
CA LEU A 296 -7.33 15.06 -8.39
C LEU A 296 -6.00 15.63 -7.89
N PRO A 297 -5.90 15.97 -6.59
CA PRO A 297 -4.66 16.47 -6.02
C PRO A 297 -3.57 15.41 -6.00
N ASP A 298 -2.32 15.85 -6.07
CA ASP A 298 -1.13 14.99 -6.15
C ASP A 298 -1.05 13.96 -5.03
N TRP A 299 -1.43 14.37 -3.81
CA TRP A 299 -1.43 13.46 -2.67
C TRP A 299 -2.34 12.24 -2.91
N TYR A 300 -3.47 12.42 -3.59
CA TYR A 300 -4.38 11.31 -3.87
C TYR A 300 -3.92 10.51 -5.10
N ARG A 301 -3.44 11.18 -6.15
CA ARG A 301 -2.91 10.51 -7.35
C ARG A 301 -1.78 9.55 -7.01
N GLY A 302 -0.88 9.95 -6.11
CA GLY A 302 0.19 9.06 -5.62
C GLY A 302 -0.31 7.79 -4.92
N THR A 303 -1.56 7.73 -4.44
CA THR A 303 -2.16 6.50 -3.90
C THR A 303 -2.65 5.54 -4.99
N LEU A 304 -2.93 6.05 -6.18
CA LEU A 304 -3.38 5.27 -7.33
C LEU A 304 -2.20 4.61 -8.06
N ASP A 305 -1.05 5.28 -8.10
CA ASP A 305 0.19 4.77 -8.70
C ASP A 305 0.68 3.45 -8.07
N LEU A 306 0.27 3.18 -6.82
CA LEU A 306 0.62 1.96 -6.10
C LEU A 306 -0.30 0.77 -6.44
N LEU A 307 -1.38 1.01 -7.17
CA LEU A 307 -2.41 0.03 -7.47
C LEU A 307 -2.25 -0.56 -8.88
N PRO A 308 -2.66 -1.82 -9.09
CA PRO A 308 -2.85 -2.35 -10.44
C PRO A 308 -3.81 -1.44 -11.24
N PRO A 309 -3.57 -1.21 -12.55
CA PRO A 309 -4.36 -0.27 -13.36
C PRO A 309 -5.88 -0.52 -13.32
N GLU A 310 -6.31 -1.78 -13.28
CA GLU A 310 -7.71 -2.16 -13.23
C GLU A 310 -8.36 -1.76 -11.90
N VAL A 311 -7.62 -1.90 -10.79
CA VAL A 311 -8.07 -1.51 -9.45
C VAL A 311 -8.08 0.01 -9.34
N ALA A 312 -7.04 0.69 -9.83
CA ALA A 312 -6.98 2.14 -9.88
C ALA A 312 -8.18 2.72 -10.63
N ARG A 313 -8.50 2.20 -11.83
CA ARG A 313 -9.67 2.63 -12.62
C ARG A 313 -11.00 2.39 -11.90
N LEU A 314 -11.18 1.20 -11.32
CA LEU A 314 -12.43 0.88 -10.61
C LEU A 314 -12.61 1.77 -9.38
N ARG A 315 -11.52 2.05 -8.67
CA ARG A 315 -11.51 2.96 -7.53
C ARG A 315 -11.77 4.40 -7.95
N LEU A 316 -11.17 4.87 -9.04
CA LEU A 316 -11.46 6.18 -9.65
C LEU A 316 -12.93 6.31 -10.01
N ARG A 317 -13.52 5.28 -10.64
CA ARG A 317 -14.95 5.23 -10.92
C ARG A 317 -15.78 5.33 -9.64
N GLY A 318 -15.42 4.55 -8.61
CA GLY A 318 -16.12 4.59 -7.32
C GLY A 318 -16.02 5.96 -6.65
N LEU A 319 -14.83 6.56 -6.66
CA LEU A 319 -14.63 7.89 -6.11
C LEU A 319 -15.45 8.94 -6.87
N ARG A 320 -15.50 8.84 -8.20
CA ARG A 320 -16.31 9.72 -9.05
C ARG A 320 -17.80 9.59 -8.73
N GLU A 321 -18.33 8.37 -8.63
CA GLU A 321 -19.75 8.17 -8.27
C GLU A 321 -20.07 8.75 -6.89
N LEU A 322 -19.17 8.59 -5.91
CA LEU A 322 -19.30 9.23 -4.60
C LEU A 322 -19.24 10.76 -4.69
N ALA A 323 -18.39 11.31 -5.55
CA ALA A 323 -18.26 12.75 -5.76
C ALA A 323 -19.49 13.35 -6.46
N LEU A 324 -20.12 12.64 -7.39
CA LEU A 324 -21.40 13.07 -7.99
C LEU A 324 -22.55 13.10 -6.96
N GLY A 325 -22.43 12.32 -5.88
CA GLY A 325 -23.33 12.40 -4.73
C GLY A 325 -23.06 13.59 -3.80
N ASP A 326 -22.03 14.39 -4.06
CA ASP A 326 -21.62 15.55 -3.25
C ASP A 326 -21.52 16.83 -4.11
N PRO A 327 -22.54 17.70 -4.10
CA PRO A 327 -22.57 18.92 -4.92
C PRO A 327 -21.43 19.91 -4.65
N GLU A 328 -20.81 19.89 -3.46
CA GLU A 328 -19.65 20.74 -3.17
C GLU A 328 -18.40 20.20 -3.87
N LEU A 329 -18.16 18.89 -3.74
CA LEU A 329 -17.04 18.23 -4.36
C LEU A 329 -17.16 18.24 -5.90
N GLU A 330 -18.35 18.03 -6.43
CA GLU A 330 -18.63 18.10 -7.87
C GLU A 330 -18.36 19.52 -8.44
N ARG A 331 -18.82 20.56 -7.76
CA ARG A 331 -18.54 21.96 -8.16
C ARG A 331 -17.04 22.25 -8.16
N TRP A 332 -16.33 21.80 -7.13
CA TRP A 332 -14.87 21.96 -7.08
C TRP A 332 -14.20 21.19 -8.21
N LEU A 333 -14.52 19.91 -8.42
CA LEU A 333 -13.96 19.11 -9.52
C LEU A 333 -14.25 19.74 -10.88
N SER A 334 -15.40 20.38 -11.06
CA SER A 334 -15.78 21.04 -12.30
C SER A 334 -14.98 22.33 -12.56
N SER A 335 -14.54 23.01 -11.50
CA SER A 335 -13.78 24.27 -11.56
C SER A 335 -12.28 24.12 -11.32
N ALA A 336 -11.83 22.93 -10.89
CA ALA A 336 -10.44 22.64 -10.60
C ALA A 336 -9.59 22.83 -11.87
N PRO A 337 -8.47 23.56 -11.80
CA PRO A 337 -7.61 23.76 -12.94
C PRO A 337 -7.10 22.40 -13.42
N SER A 338 -7.21 22.14 -14.72
CA SER A 338 -6.50 21.02 -15.32
C SER A 338 -5.00 21.20 -15.05
N PRO A 339 -4.28 20.15 -14.62
CA PRO A 339 -2.83 20.23 -14.48
C PRO A 339 -2.26 20.72 -15.81
N PRO A 340 -1.22 21.58 -15.80
CA PRO A 340 -0.58 22.06 -17.01
C PRO A 340 -0.22 20.83 -17.83
N GLY A 341 -0.89 20.68 -18.97
CA GLY A 341 -0.86 19.43 -19.71
C GLY A 341 0.58 19.06 -19.98
N THR A 342 1.01 17.89 -19.50
CA THR A 342 2.06 17.14 -20.15
C THR A 342 1.48 16.81 -21.52
N SER A 343 1.55 17.76 -22.44
CA SER A 343 1.18 17.52 -23.83
C SER A 343 2.00 16.29 -24.21
N PRO A 344 1.36 15.19 -24.64
CA PRO A 344 2.10 14.05 -25.12
C PRO A 344 3.04 14.62 -26.18
N ALA A 345 4.35 14.49 -25.95
CA ALA A 345 5.34 14.93 -26.92
C ALA A 345 4.89 14.34 -28.25
N SER A 346 4.46 15.23 -29.15
CA SER A 346 3.99 14.82 -30.45
C SER A 346 5.21 14.18 -31.11
N ASN A 347 5.23 12.85 -31.14
CA ASN A 347 6.10 12.08 -32.02
C ASN A 347 5.60 12.30 -33.46
N ALA A 348 5.64 13.54 -33.90
CA ALA A 348 5.56 13.89 -35.30
C ALA A 348 6.93 13.56 -35.90
N PRO A 349 7.01 12.69 -36.91
CA PRO A 349 8.24 12.44 -37.64
C PRO A 349 8.49 13.64 -38.57
N GLY A 350 9.08 14.71 -38.04
CA GLY A 350 9.65 15.81 -38.82
C GLY A 350 11.17 15.80 -38.60
N GLY A 351 12.03 15.88 -39.59
CA GLY A 351 11.89 16.07 -41.03
C GLY A 351 13.30 16.26 -41.57
N GLY A 352 13.55 15.70 -42.76
CA GLY A 352 14.61 16.07 -43.71
C GLY A 352 15.98 16.50 -43.17
N ARG A 353 16.94 15.57 -43.17
CA ARG A 353 18.37 15.88 -43.27
C ARG A 353 18.63 16.52 -44.65
N PRO A 354 19.20 17.74 -44.76
CA PRO A 354 19.57 18.27 -46.07
C PRO A 354 20.78 17.52 -46.63
N ALA A 355 20.72 17.20 -47.92
CA ALA A 355 21.78 16.53 -48.66
C ALA A 355 23.03 17.43 -48.74
N PRO A 356 24.24 16.86 -48.67
CA PRO A 356 25.47 17.61 -48.90
C PRO A 356 25.58 17.97 -50.38
N GLY A 357 25.64 19.27 -50.66
CA GLY A 357 25.88 19.80 -51.99
C GLY A 357 27.25 19.36 -52.51
N THR A 358 27.24 18.75 -53.69
CA THR A 358 28.39 18.62 -54.58
C THR A 358 28.72 19.99 -55.15
N ALA A 359 29.88 20.54 -54.79
CA ALA A 359 30.53 21.62 -55.51
C ALA A 359 31.64 21.02 -56.39
N PHE A 360 31.60 21.41 -57.67
CA PHE A 360 32.70 21.28 -58.62
C PHE A 360 33.85 22.23 -58.29
#